data_AF-A0A099D336-F1
#
_entry.id   AF-A0A099D336-F1
#
_cell.length_a   1.000
_cell.length_b   1.000
_cell.length_c   1.000
_cell.angle_alpha   90.00
_cell.angle_beta   90.00
_cell.angle_gamma   90.00
#
_symmetry.space_group_name_H-M   'P 1'
#
loop_
_entity.id
_entity.type
_entity.pdbx_description
1 polymer ?
#
loop_
_entity_poly.entity_id
_entity_poly.type
_entity_poly.pdbx_seq_one_letter_code
_entity_poly.pdbx_strand_id
1 'polypeptide(L)'
;MGVVFAITFGLLCLAGLLSLVRLLLGRGTLDRIVALDVFITLIVAATCVGMGLNEDGSNVALVAAFALLAFIGSVSAARLVEKKESHR
;
A
#
# COMPACT_ATOMS: atom_id res chain seq x y z
N MET A 1 -25.29 1.74 -5.22
CA MET A 1 -24.08 1.35 -4.46
C MET A 1 -22.85 1.13 -5.33
N GLY A 2 -22.95 0.50 -6.51
CA GLY A 2 -21.79 0.27 -7.40
C GLY A 2 -21.02 1.53 -7.86
N VAL A 3 -21.69 2.69 -7.98
CA VAL A 3 -21.03 3.94 -8.42
C VAL A 3 -19.97 4.42 -7.43
N VAL A 4 -20.24 4.33 -6.12
CA VAL A 4 -19.27 4.74 -5.08
C VAL A 4 -18.05 3.84 -5.14
N PHE A 5 -18.24 2.52 -5.25
CA PHE A 5 -17.15 1.58 -5.39
C PHE A 5 -16.33 1.79 -6.66
N ALA A 6 -16.98 2.09 -7.80
CA ALA A 6 -16.30 2.39 -9.06
C ALA A 6 -15.42 3.65 -8.96
N ILE A 7 -15.94 4.72 -8.33
CA ILE A 7 -15.17 5.95 -8.10
C ILE A 7 -13.98 5.67 -7.17
N THR A 8 -14.20 4.99 -6.04
CA THR A 8 -13.14 4.64 -5.09
C THR A 8 -12.06 3.79 -5.74
N PHE A 9 -12.45 2.79 -6.53
CA PHE A 9 -11.51 1.94 -7.25
C PHE A 9 -10.71 2.72 -8.29
N GLY A 10 -11.37 3.63 -9.03
CA GLY A 10 -10.70 4.54 -9.96
C GLY A 10 -9.65 5.43 -9.27
N LEU A 11 -10.00 6.01 -8.12
CA LEU A 11 -9.07 6.84 -7.33
C LEU A 11 -7.89 6.02 -6.79
N LEU A 12 -8.13 4.78 -6.34
CA LEU A 12 -7.09 3.87 -5.89
C LEU A 12 -6.12 3.49 -7.02
N CYS A 13 -6.63 3.20 -8.22
CA CYS A 13 -5.79 2.97 -9.40
C CYS A 13 -4.94 4.20 -9.74
N LEU A 14 -5.53 5.39 -9.70
CA LEU A 14 -4.83 6.63 -9.99
C LEU A 14 -3.72 6.90 -8.96
N ALA A 15 -4.03 6.71 -7.67
CA ALA A 15 -3.06 6.79 -6.58
C ALA A 15 -1.94 5.73 -6.73
N GLY A 16 -2.30 4.51 -7.14
CA GLY A 16 -1.35 3.43 -7.41
C GLY A 16 -0.37 3.79 -8.53
N LEU A 17 -0.87 4.34 -9.64
CA LEU A 17 -0.02 4.85 -10.73
C LEU A 17 0.91 5.97 -10.25
N LEU A 18 0.40 6.94 -9.51
CA LEU A 18 1.19 8.05 -8.98
C LEU A 18 2.28 7.54 -8.01
N SER A 19 1.95 6.57 -7.15
CA SER A 19 2.91 5.94 -6.25
C SER A 19 4.00 5.18 -7.02
N LEU A 20 3.62 4.47 -8.09
CA LEU A 20 4.56 3.79 -8.98
C LEU A 20 5.52 4.77 -9.66
N VAL A 21 4.98 5.89 -10.18
CA VAL A 21 5.77 6.97 -10.78
C VAL A 21 6.77 7.53 -9.75
N ARG A 22 6.32 7.79 -8.52
CA ARG A 22 7.20 8.23 -7.42
C ARG A 22 8.28 7.21 -7.08
N LEU A 23 7.93 5.92 -7.03
CA LEU A 23 8.88 4.82 -6.78
C LEU A 23 9.99 4.79 -7.83
N LEU A 24 9.66 5.02 -9.11
CA LEU A 24 10.61 5.02 -10.21
C LEU A 24 11.50 6.28 -10.24
N LEU A 25 10.92 7.45 -9.96
CA LEU A 25 11.62 8.74 -9.99
C LEU A 25 12.37 9.09 -8.69
N GLY A 26 12.12 8.36 -7.59
CA GLY A 26 12.73 8.61 -6.29
C GLY A 26 14.25 8.60 -6.36
N ARG A 27 14.88 9.73 -5.99
CA ARG A 27 16.35 9.93 -6.01
C ARG A 27 17.05 9.31 -4.79
N GLY A 28 16.31 9.05 -3.70
CA GLY A 28 16.82 8.47 -2.46
C GLY A 28 16.28 7.07 -2.19
N THR A 29 17.12 6.18 -1.65
CA THR A 29 16.71 4.81 -1.25
C THR A 29 15.56 4.84 -0.25
N LEU A 30 15.53 5.82 0.65
CA LEU A 30 14.45 6.03 1.62
C LEU A 30 13.10 6.30 0.95
N ASP A 31 13.07 7.26 0.04
CA ASP A 31 11.85 7.69 -0.63
C ASP A 31 11.26 6.55 -1.48
N ARG A 32 12.13 5.70 -2.06
CA ARG A 32 11.71 4.47 -2.73
C ARG A 32 11.09 3.46 -1.78
N ILE A 33 11.68 3.24 -0.60
CA ILE A 33 11.14 2.29 0.38
C ILE A 33 9.76 2.76 0.87
N VAL A 34 9.62 4.05 1.17
CA VAL A 34 8.33 4.63 1.58
C VAL A 34 7.31 4.57 0.43
N ALA A 35 7.71 4.88 -0.81
CA ALA A 35 6.82 4.75 -1.96
C ALA A 35 6.35 3.31 -2.19
N LEU A 36 7.22 2.32 -1.96
CA LEU A 36 6.87 0.91 -2.04
C LEU A 36 5.85 0.52 -0.96
N ASP A 37 6.05 0.97 0.28
CA ASP A 37 5.13 0.72 1.39
C ASP A 37 3.73 1.30 1.12
N VAL A 38 3.67 2.53 0.62
CA VAL A 38 2.42 3.18 0.19
C VAL A 38 1.77 2.40 -0.96
N PHE A 39 2.56 1.94 -1.94
CA PHE A 39 2.04 1.16 -3.05
C PHE A 39 1.41 -0.17 -2.60
N ILE A 40 2.07 -0.90 -1.68
CA ILE A 40 1.52 -2.13 -1.10
C ILE A 40 0.22 -1.84 -0.35
N THR A 41 0.19 -0.78 0.45
CA THR A 41 -1.01 -0.36 1.19
C THR A 41 -2.19 -0.05 0.26
N LEU A 42 -1.94 0.58 -0.89
CA LEU A 42 -2.96 0.84 -1.91
C LEU A 42 -3.54 -0.44 -2.53
N ILE A 43 -2.71 -1.47 -2.75
CA ILE A 43 -3.17 -2.78 -3.24
C ILE A 43 -4.11 -3.45 -2.23
N VAL A 44 -3.76 -3.39 -0.94
CA VAL A 44 -4.62 -3.93 0.13
C VAL A 44 -5.96 -3.19 0.17
N ALA A 45 -5.94 -1.86 0.08
CA ALA A 45 -7.16 -1.06 0.03
C ALA A 45 -8.04 -1.37 -1.20
N ALA A 46 -7.44 -1.55 -2.38
CA ALA A 46 -8.17 -1.96 -3.59
C ALA A 46 -8.80 -3.34 -3.44
N THR A 47 -8.13 -4.27 -2.75
CA THR A 47 -8.66 -5.59 -2.43
C THR A 47 -9.88 -5.50 -1.52
N CYS A 48 -9.85 -4.64 -0.49
CA CYS A 48 -11.02 -4.38 0.37
C CYS A 48 -12.22 -3.85 -0.42
N VAL A 49 -11.99 -2.92 -1.35
CA VAL A 49 -13.05 -2.35 -2.21
C VAL A 49 -13.65 -3.44 -3.10
N GLY A 50 -12.81 -4.32 -3.66
CA GLY A 50 -13.26 -5.48 -4.44
C GLY A 50 -14.10 -6.47 -3.64
N MET A 51 -13.79 -6.67 -2.36
CA MET A 51 -14.62 -7.51 -1.48
C MET A 51 -15.98 -6.87 -1.18
N GLY A 52 -16.01 -5.55 -0.94
CA GLY A 52 -17.26 -4.81 -0.76
C GLY A 52 -18.17 -4.83 -2.00
N LEU A 53 -17.59 -4.92 -3.20
CA LEU A 53 -18.32 -5.05 -4.46
C LEU A 53 -18.96 -6.42 -4.66
N ASN A 54 -18.29 -7.50 -4.23
CA ASN A 54 -18.78 -8.86 -4.40
C ASN A 54 -19.72 -9.31 -3.25
N GLU A 55 -19.88 -8.49 -2.21
CA GLU A 55 -20.63 -8.81 -0.98
C GLU A 55 -20.16 -10.09 -0.25
N ASP A 56 -19.05 -10.68 -0.70
CA ASP A 56 -18.47 -11.91 -0.18
C ASP A 56 -17.24 -11.63 0.70
N GLY A 57 -17.44 -11.76 2.01
CA GLY A 57 -16.42 -11.54 3.04
C GLY A 57 -15.47 -12.72 3.30
N SER A 58 -15.48 -13.77 2.48
CA SER A 58 -14.69 -14.99 2.72
C SER A 58 -13.18 -14.74 2.84
N ASN A 59 -12.68 -13.66 2.23
CA ASN A 59 -11.26 -13.32 2.21
C ASN A 59 -10.85 -12.27 3.26
N VAL A 60 -11.70 -11.96 4.25
CA VAL A 60 -11.40 -10.92 5.26
C VAL A 60 -10.17 -11.30 6.09
N ALA A 61 -9.99 -12.58 6.40
CA ALA A 61 -8.80 -13.07 7.10
C ALA A 61 -7.52 -12.83 6.29
N LEU A 62 -7.57 -13.03 4.97
CA LEU A 62 -6.43 -12.81 4.08
C LEU A 62 -6.07 -11.32 3.99
N VAL A 63 -7.07 -10.44 3.88
CA VAL A 63 -6.86 -8.98 3.91
C VAL A 63 -6.29 -8.52 5.24
N ALA A 64 -6.75 -9.07 6.37
CA ALA A 64 -6.19 -8.77 7.67
C ALA A 64 -4.71 -9.18 7.76
N ALA A 65 -4.36 -10.36 7.24
CA ALA A 65 -2.96 -10.80 7.17
C ALA A 65 -2.11 -9.86 6.29
N PHE A 66 -2.62 -9.41 5.14
CA PHE A 66 -1.92 -8.43 4.30
C PHE A 66 -1.78 -7.06 4.97
N ALA A 67 -2.78 -6.61 5.73
CA ALA A 67 -2.69 -5.36 6.49
C ALA A 67 -1.59 -5.42 7.56
N LEU A 68 -1.49 -6.55 8.27
CA LEU A 68 -0.40 -6.79 9.22
C LEU A 68 0.96 -6.83 8.52
N LEU A 69 1.05 -7.50 7.36
CA LEU A 69 2.28 -7.56 6.59
C LEU A 69 2.73 -6.18 6.10
N ALA A 70 1.81 -5.35 5.61
CA ALA A 70 2.09 -3.97 5.22
C ALA A 70 2.60 -3.15 6.41
N PHE A 71 1.94 -3.26 7.57
CA PHE A 71 2.39 -2.59 8.80
C PHE A 71 3.79 -3.03 9.24
N ILE A 72 4.05 -4.33 9.26
CA ILE A 72 5.37 -4.88 9.60
C ILE A 72 6.43 -4.41 8.59
N GLY A 73 6.08 -4.35 7.31
CA GLY A 73 6.92 -3.81 6.24
C GLY A 73 7.33 -2.37 6.49
N SER A 74 6.37 -1.51 6.82
CA SER A 74 6.60 -0.10 7.14
C SER A 74 7.51 0.09 8.37
N VAL A 75 7.26 -0.66 9.45
CA VAL A 75 8.08 -0.61 10.68
C VAL A 75 9.51 -1.11 10.42
N SER A 76 9.66 -2.20 9.66
CA SER A 76 10.96 -2.75 9.29
C SER A 76 11.77 -1.78 8.44
N ALA A 77 11.11 -1.12 7.49
CA ALA A 77 11.69 -0.05 6.68
C ALA A 77 12.20 1.11 7.56
N ALA A 78 11.37 1.62 8.49
CA ALA A 78 11.75 2.70 9.39
C ALA A 78 12.97 2.34 10.25
N ARG A 79 13.02 1.12 10.80
CA ARG A 79 14.18 0.65 11.59
C ARG A 79 15.46 0.51 10.78
N LEU A 80 15.35 0.09 9.52
CA LEU A 80 16.52 -0.01 8.63
C LEU A 80 17.12 1.37 8.33
N VAL A 81 16.25 2.38 8.19
CA VAL A 81 16.66 3.78 8.05
C VAL A 81 17.41 4.28 9.28
N GLU A 82 16.83 4.10 10.46
CA GLU A 82 17.43 4.52 11.74
C GLU A 82 18.82 3.89 11.96
N LYS A 83 18.96 2.59 11.66
CA LYS A 83 20.25 1.90 11.74
C LYS A 83 21.28 2.47 10.77
N LYS A 84 20.87 2.93 9.60
CA LYS A 84 21.77 3.51 8.59
C LYS A 84 22.31 4.88 9.01
N GLU A 85 21.51 5.67 9.73
CA GLU A 85 21.96 6.97 10.26
C GLU A 85 22.97 6.82 11.41
N SER A 86 22.86 5.79 12.25
CA SER A 86 23.80 5.56 13.36
C SER A 86 25.24 5.23 12.93
N HIS A 87 25.48 4.91 11.65
CA HIS A 87 26.80 4.59 11.10
C HIS A 87 27.46 5.77 10.34
N ARG A 88 26.85 6.96 10.36
CA ARG A 88 27.41 8.18 9.78
C ARG A 88 27.65 9.23 10.86
#